data_AF-A0A075NUQ9-F1
#
_entry.id   AF-A0A075NUQ9-F1
#
_cell.length_a   1.000
_cell.length_b   1.000
_cell.length_c   1.000
_cell.angle_alpha   90.00
_cell.angle_beta   90.00
_cell.angle_gamma   90.00
#
_symmetry.space_group_name_H-M   'P 1'
#
loop_
_entity.id
_entity.type
_entity.pdbx_description
1 polymer ?
#
loop_
_entity_poly.entity_id
_entity_poly.type
_entity_poly.pdbx_seq_one_letter_code
_entity_poly.pdbx_strand_id
1 'polypeptide(L)'
;MHSVTNPLQACNDIFFKPGGVFTAVGEKNNWSWVAFIVVIVMALLPQYLFVNFVDIAWYQDLIISTEGDLSPAEIDQRRAFMTRSAFMLQHVVFTGIGFIVIQAIMALYLHLCTRNDDSHVFGFTDWYGFMWWTAMPAVINSLVAVALLLFWADHQVSPAILAPFSLAFVLGIEMSSQWYGVASGLSLITLWSIYLMAVGIARWTSFSTKKSVIIAAAPSVFFTSLFALFALT
;
A
#
# COMPACT_ATOMS: atom_id res chain seq x y z
N MET A 1 20.72 24.82 -2.43
CA MET A 1 19.47 24.10 -2.78
C MET A 1 19.84 22.72 -3.26
N HIS A 2 19.21 21.68 -2.74
CA HIS A 2 19.49 20.30 -3.18
C HIS A 2 18.84 20.06 -4.55
N SER A 3 19.64 19.82 -5.58
CA SER A 3 19.15 19.58 -6.95
C SER A 3 19.01 18.07 -7.20
N VAL A 4 17.85 17.66 -7.72
CA VAL A 4 17.58 16.28 -8.15
C VAL A 4 17.76 16.24 -9.66
N THR A 5 18.74 15.46 -10.13
CA THR A 5 19.20 15.52 -11.52
C THR A 5 18.61 14.44 -12.42
N ASN A 6 18.16 13.32 -11.84
CA ASN A 6 17.61 12.17 -12.57
C ASN A 6 16.61 11.37 -11.70
N PRO A 7 15.73 10.55 -12.30
CA PRO A 7 14.69 9.84 -11.56
C PRO A 7 15.21 8.72 -10.64
N LEU A 8 16.38 8.11 -10.92
CA LEU A 8 16.98 7.11 -10.01
C LEU A 8 17.47 7.76 -8.72
N GLN A 9 18.10 8.93 -8.82
CA GLN A 9 18.45 9.76 -7.68
C GLN A 9 17.18 10.15 -6.90
N ALA A 10 16.11 10.53 -7.60
CA ALA A 10 14.83 10.85 -6.97
C ALA A 10 14.25 9.68 -6.15
N CYS A 11 14.38 8.43 -6.62
CA CYS A 11 13.94 7.24 -5.88
C CYS A 11 14.67 7.05 -4.55
N ASN A 12 15.93 7.48 -4.43
CA ASN A 12 16.64 7.48 -3.16
C ASN A 12 16.30 8.72 -2.31
N ASP A 13 16.26 9.89 -2.94
CA ASP A 13 16.09 11.16 -2.25
C ASP A 13 14.69 11.36 -1.69
N ILE A 14 13.66 10.66 -2.21
CA ILE A 14 12.28 10.75 -1.72
C ILE A 14 12.16 10.40 -0.23
N PHE A 15 13.01 9.53 0.29
CA PHE A 15 12.97 9.10 1.70
C PHE A 15 13.50 10.15 2.67
N PHE A 16 14.43 11.01 2.23
CA PHE A 16 15.16 11.92 3.12
C PHE A 16 14.99 13.40 2.75
N LYS A 17 14.76 13.70 1.48
CA LYS A 17 14.65 15.06 0.91
C LYS A 17 13.46 15.16 -0.05
N PRO A 18 12.23 14.77 0.37
CA PRO A 18 11.07 14.66 -0.52
C PRO A 18 10.69 15.98 -1.19
N GLY A 19 10.91 17.13 -0.53
CA GLY A 19 10.59 18.43 -1.11
C GLY A 19 11.30 18.70 -2.43
N GLY A 20 12.59 18.35 -2.55
CA GLY A 20 13.33 18.52 -3.79
C GLY A 20 12.88 17.56 -4.90
N VAL A 21 12.46 16.35 -4.52
CA VAL A 21 11.88 15.37 -5.45
C VAL A 21 10.56 15.88 -6.00
N PHE A 22 9.63 16.34 -5.15
CA PHE A 22 8.35 16.84 -5.62
C PHE A 22 8.47 18.11 -6.46
N THR A 23 9.43 19.00 -6.16
CA THR A 23 9.75 20.12 -7.07
C THR A 23 10.21 19.61 -8.43
N ALA A 24 11.17 18.69 -8.48
CA ALA A 24 11.69 18.17 -9.74
C ALA A 24 10.62 17.42 -10.56
N VAL A 25 9.81 16.57 -9.92
CA VAL A 25 8.75 15.79 -10.59
C VAL A 25 7.63 16.69 -11.11
N GLY A 26 7.35 17.83 -10.46
CA GLY A 26 6.38 18.81 -10.95
C GLY A 26 6.82 19.52 -12.24
N GLU A 27 8.12 19.52 -12.55
CA GLU A 27 8.68 20.18 -13.73
C GLU A 27 9.14 19.20 -14.82
N LYS A 28 9.30 17.91 -14.48
CA LYS A 28 9.89 16.89 -15.35
C LYS A 28 8.87 15.82 -15.73
N ASN A 29 8.54 15.79 -17.02
CA ASN A 29 7.66 14.78 -17.59
C ASN A 29 8.28 13.37 -17.49
N ASN A 30 7.41 12.37 -17.38
CA ASN A 30 7.73 10.92 -17.44
C ASN A 30 8.60 10.34 -16.33
N TRP A 31 9.10 11.14 -15.37
CA TRP A 31 9.93 10.62 -14.27
C TRP A 31 9.19 9.59 -13.41
N SER A 32 7.88 9.75 -13.25
CA SER A 32 7.04 8.87 -12.44
C SER A 32 6.93 7.43 -12.96
N TRP A 33 7.31 7.15 -14.22
CA TRP A 33 7.41 5.78 -14.73
C TRP A 33 8.46 4.96 -13.98
N VAL A 34 9.55 5.59 -13.54
CA VAL A 34 10.59 4.90 -12.77
C VAL A 34 10.05 4.50 -11.40
N ALA A 35 9.39 5.43 -10.69
CA ALA A 35 8.73 5.13 -9.42
C ALA A 35 7.65 4.05 -9.59
N PHE A 36 6.82 4.14 -10.64
CA PHE A 36 5.81 3.13 -10.96
C PHE A 36 6.40 1.73 -11.08
N ILE A 37 7.42 1.54 -11.93
CA ILE A 37 8.04 0.23 -12.15
C ILE A 37 8.63 -0.31 -10.84
N VAL A 38 9.38 0.52 -10.11
CA VAL A 38 10.01 0.12 -8.85
C VAL A 38 8.95 -0.30 -7.83
N VAL A 39 7.92 0.53 -7.61
CA VAL A 39 6.89 0.24 -6.61
C VAL A 39 6.06 -0.98 -7.01
N ILE A 40 5.68 -1.15 -8.28
CA ILE A 40 4.91 -2.33 -8.73
C ILE A 40 5.70 -3.62 -8.56
N VAL A 41 6.94 -3.66 -9.03
CA VAL A 41 7.79 -4.87 -8.89
C VAL A 41 7.96 -5.20 -7.42
N MET A 42 8.25 -4.20 -6.59
CA MET A 42 8.46 -4.41 -5.16
C MET A 42 7.19 -4.76 -4.42
N ALA A 43 6.03 -4.24 -4.79
CA ALA A 43 4.75 -4.61 -4.18
C ALA A 43 4.36 -6.07 -4.48
N LEU A 44 4.67 -6.57 -5.68
CA LEU A 44 4.27 -7.90 -6.13
C LEU A 44 5.26 -9.01 -5.78
N LEU A 45 6.55 -8.69 -5.64
CA LEU A 45 7.59 -9.66 -5.31
C LEU A 45 7.29 -10.47 -4.01
N PRO A 46 7.04 -9.85 -2.84
CA PRO A 46 6.75 -10.61 -1.62
C PRO A 46 5.45 -11.41 -1.74
N GLN A 47 4.46 -10.92 -2.51
CA GLN A 47 3.20 -11.63 -2.75
C GLN A 47 3.44 -12.94 -3.51
N TYR A 48 4.23 -12.87 -4.60
CA TYR A 48 4.65 -14.03 -5.36
C TYR A 48 5.41 -15.02 -4.49
N LEU A 49 6.38 -14.54 -3.71
CA LEU A 49 7.20 -15.38 -2.84
C LEU A 49 6.36 -16.05 -1.74
N PHE A 50 5.45 -15.32 -1.10
CA PHE A 50 4.56 -15.85 -0.06
C PHE A 50 3.73 -17.03 -0.55
N VAL A 51 3.03 -16.88 -1.69
CA VAL A 51 2.20 -17.97 -2.22
C VAL A 51 3.04 -19.18 -2.63
N ASN A 52 4.29 -18.98 -3.05
CA ASN A 52 5.20 -20.09 -3.36
C ASN A 52 5.78 -20.74 -2.10
N PHE A 53 6.00 -19.98 -1.04
CA PHE A 53 6.58 -20.41 0.22
C PHE A 53 5.58 -21.16 1.11
N VAL A 54 4.34 -20.70 1.20
CA VAL A 54 3.38 -21.19 2.19
C VAL A 54 2.88 -22.61 1.90
N ASP A 55 2.62 -23.38 2.95
CA ASP A 55 1.82 -24.60 2.90
C ASP A 55 0.38 -24.24 2.58
N ILE A 56 -0.11 -24.74 1.44
CA ILE A 56 -1.43 -24.40 0.92
C ILE A 56 -2.55 -25.03 1.74
N ALA A 57 -2.37 -26.24 2.28
CA ALA A 57 -3.40 -26.88 3.10
C ALA A 57 -3.57 -26.13 4.41
N TRP A 58 -2.46 -25.75 5.04
CA TRP A 58 -2.49 -24.88 6.22
C TRP A 58 -3.11 -23.51 5.91
N TYR A 59 -2.73 -22.90 4.78
CA TYR A 59 -3.25 -21.58 4.43
C TYR A 59 -4.75 -21.60 4.10
N GLN A 60 -5.25 -22.70 3.51
CA GLN A 60 -6.68 -22.94 3.33
C GLN A 60 -7.39 -22.95 4.68
N ASP A 61 -6.88 -23.72 5.64
CA ASP A 61 -7.47 -23.83 6.97
C ASP A 61 -7.45 -22.48 7.71
N LEU A 62 -6.36 -21.72 7.58
CA LEU A 62 -6.26 -20.37 8.12
C LEU A 62 -7.37 -19.47 7.57
N ILE A 63 -7.57 -19.42 6.25
CA ILE A 63 -8.62 -18.56 5.67
C ILE A 63 -10.01 -19.05 6.06
N ILE A 64 -10.28 -20.35 5.97
CA ILE A 64 -11.57 -20.93 6.35
C ILE A 64 -11.89 -20.65 7.81
N SER A 65 -10.89 -20.63 8.71
CA SER A 65 -11.09 -20.31 10.13
C SER A 65 -11.53 -18.86 10.39
N THR A 66 -11.37 -17.97 9.40
CA THR A 66 -11.87 -16.59 9.48
C THR A 66 -13.29 -16.45 8.98
N GLU A 67 -13.83 -17.51 8.38
CA GLU A 67 -15.23 -17.63 8.01
C GLU A 67 -16.01 -18.17 9.22
N GLY A 68 -17.31 -17.88 9.31
CA GLY A 68 -18.16 -18.38 10.39
C GLY A 68 -18.34 -19.90 10.34
N ASP A 69 -19.30 -20.43 11.10
CA ASP A 69 -19.58 -21.86 11.12
C ASP A 69 -20.04 -22.37 9.74
N LEU A 70 -19.15 -23.09 9.07
CA LEU A 70 -19.40 -23.77 7.79
C LEU A 70 -19.68 -25.26 8.03
N SER A 71 -20.60 -25.82 7.26
CA SER A 71 -20.79 -27.27 7.22
C SER A 71 -19.58 -27.98 6.57
N PRO A 72 -19.35 -29.27 6.84
CA PRO A 72 -18.27 -30.02 6.20
C PRO A 72 -18.31 -29.98 4.66
N ALA A 73 -19.51 -30.02 4.08
CA ALA A 73 -19.69 -29.94 2.62
C ALA A 73 -19.28 -28.56 2.05
N GLU A 74 -19.55 -27.48 2.78
CA GLU A 74 -19.12 -26.13 2.40
C GLU A 74 -17.60 -25.98 2.50
N ILE A 75 -16.98 -26.50 3.56
CA ILE A 75 -15.51 -26.50 3.72
C ILE A 75 -14.83 -27.20 2.54
N ASP A 76 -15.30 -28.39 2.17
CA ASP A 76 -14.76 -29.15 1.04
C ASP A 76 -14.93 -28.40 -0.28
N GLN A 77 -16.08 -27.77 -0.47
CA GLN A 77 -16.33 -26.91 -1.64
C GLN A 77 -15.37 -25.71 -1.66
N ARG A 78 -15.13 -25.04 -0.53
CA ARG A 78 -14.19 -23.89 -0.45
C ARG A 78 -12.79 -24.32 -0.82
N ARG A 79 -12.29 -25.41 -0.23
CA ARG A 79 -10.94 -25.94 -0.51
C ARG A 79 -10.75 -26.25 -2.00
N ALA A 80 -11.78 -26.73 -2.70
CA ALA A 80 -11.69 -27.02 -4.13
C ALA A 80 -11.34 -25.79 -5.00
N PHE A 81 -11.75 -24.58 -4.58
CA PHE A 81 -11.44 -23.33 -5.29
C PHE A 81 -10.16 -22.65 -4.78
N MET A 82 -9.69 -22.99 -3.58
CA MET A 82 -8.51 -22.39 -2.93
C MET A 82 -7.21 -23.08 -3.33
N THR A 83 -6.98 -23.18 -4.64
CA THR A 83 -5.76 -23.79 -5.18
C THR A 83 -4.59 -22.80 -5.15
N ARG A 84 -3.35 -23.31 -5.24
CA ARG A 84 -2.17 -22.46 -5.38
C ARG A 84 -2.31 -21.49 -6.57
N SER A 85 -2.84 -21.95 -7.70
CA SER A 85 -3.08 -21.12 -8.88
C SER A 85 -4.10 -20.01 -8.61
N ALA A 86 -5.16 -20.29 -7.85
CA ALA A 86 -6.13 -19.27 -7.45
C ALA A 86 -5.50 -18.22 -6.51
N PHE A 87 -4.70 -18.66 -5.54
CA PHE A 87 -3.96 -17.74 -4.67
C PHE A 87 -2.95 -16.91 -5.45
N MET A 88 -2.24 -17.48 -6.41
CA MET A 88 -1.34 -16.74 -7.30
C MET A 88 -2.09 -15.65 -8.08
N LEU A 89 -3.26 -15.98 -8.62
CA LEU A 89 -4.11 -15.02 -9.31
C LEU A 89 -4.53 -13.87 -8.37
N GLN A 90 -4.95 -14.19 -7.15
CA GLN A 90 -5.35 -13.20 -6.15
C GLN A 90 -4.20 -12.30 -5.69
N HIS A 91 -3.11 -12.91 -5.21
CA HIS A 91 -1.99 -12.21 -4.60
C HIS A 91 -1.11 -11.46 -5.60
N VAL A 92 -1.02 -11.91 -6.85
CA VAL A 92 -0.17 -11.25 -7.85
C VAL A 92 -1.01 -10.42 -8.82
N VAL A 93 -1.97 -11.04 -9.51
CA VAL A 93 -2.70 -10.37 -10.61
C VAL A 93 -3.73 -9.38 -10.06
N PHE A 94 -4.65 -9.83 -9.21
CA PHE A 94 -5.69 -8.95 -8.67
C PHE A 94 -5.12 -7.89 -7.73
N THR A 95 -4.10 -8.23 -6.95
CA THR A 95 -3.40 -7.24 -6.13
C THR A 95 -2.68 -6.20 -7.00
N GLY A 96 -2.01 -6.59 -8.09
CA GLY A 96 -1.37 -5.65 -9.00
C GLY A 96 -2.34 -4.72 -9.70
N ILE A 97 -3.44 -5.26 -10.23
CA ILE A 97 -4.52 -4.46 -10.85
C ILE A 97 -5.16 -3.55 -9.82
N GLY A 98 -5.52 -4.08 -8.64
CA GLY A 98 -6.13 -3.31 -7.57
C GLY A 98 -5.23 -2.17 -7.10
N PHE A 99 -3.92 -2.40 -7.02
CA PHE A 99 -2.97 -1.38 -6.65
C PHE A 99 -2.83 -0.27 -7.71
N ILE A 100 -2.86 -0.61 -9.00
CA ILE A 100 -2.93 0.40 -10.08
C ILE A 100 -4.21 1.25 -9.97
N VAL A 101 -5.34 0.59 -9.75
CA VAL A 101 -6.66 1.24 -9.64
C VAL A 101 -6.72 2.14 -8.41
N ILE A 102 -6.23 1.71 -7.25
CA ILE A 102 -6.28 2.52 -6.03
C ILE A 102 -5.41 3.79 -6.16
N GLN A 103 -4.27 3.71 -6.85
CA GLN A 103 -3.44 4.87 -7.15
C GLN A 103 -4.18 5.86 -8.07
N ALA A 104 -4.98 5.37 -9.02
CA ALA A 104 -5.83 6.20 -9.88
C ALA A 104 -6.98 6.85 -9.10
N ILE A 105 -7.63 6.11 -8.19
CA ILE A 105 -8.68 6.65 -7.31
C ILE A 105 -8.11 7.74 -6.41
N MET A 106 -6.93 7.52 -5.82
CA MET A 106 -6.26 8.51 -4.97
C MET A 106 -5.83 9.74 -5.77
N ALA A 107 -5.35 9.57 -7.00
CA ALA A 107 -5.05 10.69 -7.89
C ALA A 107 -6.30 11.51 -8.24
N LEU A 108 -7.45 10.85 -8.49
CA LEU A 108 -8.73 11.52 -8.69
C LEU A 108 -9.14 12.29 -7.44
N TYR A 109 -9.02 11.68 -6.26
CA TYR A 109 -9.28 12.33 -4.98
C TYR A 109 -8.45 13.61 -4.82
N LEU A 110 -7.13 13.55 -5.05
CA LEU A 110 -6.26 14.71 -4.96
C LEU A 110 -6.64 15.78 -5.98
N HIS A 111 -6.84 15.39 -7.24
CA HIS A 111 -7.24 16.30 -8.30
C HIS A 111 -8.52 17.07 -7.95
N LEU A 112 -9.53 16.40 -7.39
CA LEU A 112 -10.76 17.03 -6.93
C LEU A 112 -10.54 17.93 -5.72
N CYS A 113 -9.73 17.53 -4.74
CA CYS A 113 -9.46 18.31 -3.53
C CYS A 113 -8.63 19.58 -3.80
N THR A 114 -7.80 19.56 -4.85
CA THR A 114 -6.93 20.67 -5.22
C THR A 114 -7.48 21.52 -6.37
N ARG A 115 -8.68 21.21 -6.89
CA ARG A 115 -9.27 21.94 -8.04
C ARG A 115 -9.56 23.42 -7.76
N ASN A 116 -9.78 23.77 -6.49
CA ASN A 116 -10.12 25.12 -6.06
C ASN A 116 -8.85 25.94 -5.69
N ASP A 117 -7.66 25.47 -6.06
CA ASP A 117 -6.42 26.21 -5.90
C ASP A 117 -6.30 27.26 -7.01
N ASP A 118 -6.11 28.53 -6.67
CA ASP A 118 -6.04 29.60 -7.69
C ASP A 118 -4.79 29.48 -8.58
N SER A 119 -3.75 28.79 -8.08
CA SER A 119 -2.52 28.43 -8.81
C SER A 119 -2.60 27.07 -9.52
N HIS A 120 -3.78 26.51 -9.75
CA HIS A 120 -3.94 25.15 -10.26
C HIS A 120 -3.32 24.96 -11.65
N VAL A 121 -2.19 24.24 -11.69
CA VAL A 121 -1.49 23.85 -12.92
C VAL A 121 -1.46 22.33 -13.16
N PHE A 122 -1.76 21.52 -12.13
CA PHE A 122 -1.60 20.06 -12.17
C PHE A 122 -2.92 19.32 -12.41
N GLY A 123 -3.00 18.59 -13.52
CA GLY A 123 -4.14 17.75 -13.90
C GLY A 123 -4.12 16.36 -13.26
N PHE A 124 -5.11 15.54 -13.60
CA PHE A 124 -5.24 14.17 -13.08
C PHE A 124 -3.97 13.32 -13.31
N THR A 125 -3.37 13.39 -14.50
CA THR A 125 -2.18 12.60 -14.85
C THR A 125 -0.96 12.97 -14.01
N ASP A 126 -0.84 14.24 -13.62
CA ASP A 126 0.23 14.71 -12.74
C ASP A 126 0.05 14.12 -11.33
N TRP A 127 -1.17 14.18 -10.80
CA TRP A 127 -1.52 13.54 -9.54
C TRP A 127 -1.39 12.02 -9.58
N TYR A 128 -1.63 11.39 -10.73
CA TYR A 128 -1.41 9.96 -10.88
C TYR A 128 0.09 9.61 -10.87
N GLY A 129 0.91 10.39 -11.56
CA GLY A 129 2.37 10.29 -11.46
C GLY A 129 2.87 10.51 -10.02
N PHE A 130 2.31 11.51 -9.34
CA PHE A 130 2.60 11.85 -7.95
C PHE A 130 2.35 10.68 -6.99
N MET A 131 1.23 9.97 -7.16
CA MET A 131 0.86 8.86 -6.26
C MET A 131 1.95 7.78 -6.19
N TRP A 132 2.65 7.50 -7.30
CA TRP A 132 3.75 6.53 -7.32
C TRP A 132 4.94 6.94 -6.44
N TRP A 133 5.23 8.24 -6.34
CA TRP A 133 6.27 8.75 -5.45
C TRP A 133 5.87 8.63 -3.99
N THR A 134 4.60 8.90 -3.66
CA THR A 134 4.09 8.72 -2.29
C THR A 134 4.02 7.25 -1.85
N ALA A 135 4.03 6.32 -2.80
CA ALA A 135 4.04 4.88 -2.56
C ALA A 135 5.46 4.30 -2.40
N MET A 136 6.52 5.08 -2.59
CA MET A 136 7.91 4.63 -2.40
C MET A 136 8.22 3.99 -1.04
N PRO A 137 7.63 4.42 0.10
CA PRO A 137 7.78 3.71 1.38
C PRO A 137 7.43 2.21 1.32
N ALA A 138 6.50 1.80 0.45
CA ALA A 138 6.16 0.39 0.26
C ALA A 138 7.34 -0.45 -0.23
N VAL A 139 8.34 0.14 -0.89
CA VAL A 139 9.56 -0.56 -1.29
C VAL A 139 10.32 -1.08 -0.08
N ILE A 140 10.43 -0.27 0.98
CA ILE A 140 11.10 -0.66 2.24
C ILE A 140 10.30 -1.77 2.92
N ASN A 141 8.97 -1.64 2.97
CA ASN A 141 8.08 -2.69 3.46
C ASN A 141 8.33 -4.02 2.77
N SER A 142 8.35 -4.02 1.44
CA SER A 142 8.56 -5.21 0.63
C SER A 142 9.93 -5.82 0.83
N LEU A 143 11.00 -5.02 0.91
CA LEU A 143 12.34 -5.56 1.20
C LEU A 143 12.39 -6.30 2.53
N VAL A 144 11.76 -5.74 3.57
CA VAL A 144 11.68 -6.39 4.88
C VAL A 144 10.81 -7.63 4.83
N ALA A 145 9.65 -7.59 4.16
CA ALA A 145 8.79 -8.75 3.99
C ALA A 145 9.51 -9.91 3.27
N VAL A 146 10.26 -9.61 2.20
CA VAL A 146 11.09 -10.59 1.49
C VAL A 146 12.16 -11.16 2.42
N ALA A 147 12.88 -10.31 3.16
CA ALA A 147 13.88 -10.78 4.11
C ALA A 147 13.28 -11.71 5.17
N LEU A 148 12.15 -11.32 5.76
CA LEU A 148 11.45 -12.14 6.76
C LEU A 148 11.03 -13.49 6.18
N LEU A 149 10.44 -13.51 4.97
CA LEU A 149 10.07 -14.76 4.29
C LEU A 149 11.28 -15.66 4.02
N LEU A 150 12.42 -15.09 3.62
CA LEU A 150 13.65 -15.85 3.33
C LEU A 150 14.24 -16.52 4.58
N PHE A 151 14.06 -15.92 5.76
CA PHE A 151 14.58 -16.44 7.03
C PHE A 151 13.53 -17.19 7.85
N TRP A 152 12.30 -17.29 7.36
CA TRP A 152 11.23 -17.98 8.05
C TRP A 152 11.40 -19.50 7.94
N ALA A 153 11.36 -20.20 9.07
CA ALA A 153 11.78 -21.60 9.15
C ALA A 153 10.67 -22.60 8.77
N ASP A 154 9.42 -22.31 9.15
CA ASP A 154 8.27 -23.17 8.85
C ASP A 154 7.49 -22.68 7.62
N HIS A 155 6.74 -23.54 6.94
CA HIS A 155 5.92 -23.08 5.79
C HIS A 155 4.55 -22.51 6.23
N GLN A 156 4.38 -22.18 7.52
CA GLN A 156 3.11 -21.81 8.14
C GLN A 156 3.18 -20.38 8.70
N VAL A 157 3.15 -19.41 7.80
CA VAL A 157 3.32 -18.00 8.16
C VAL A 157 2.09 -17.16 7.81
N SER A 158 1.67 -16.35 8.77
CA SER A 158 0.52 -15.45 8.60
C SER A 158 0.76 -14.47 7.44
N PRO A 159 -0.27 -14.15 6.63
CA PRO A 159 -0.19 -13.11 5.59
C PRO A 159 0.26 -11.74 6.10
N ALA A 160 0.12 -11.47 7.41
CA ALA A 160 0.62 -10.24 8.03
C ALA A 160 2.13 -10.02 7.79
N ILE A 161 2.93 -11.07 7.52
CA ILE A 161 4.35 -10.96 7.16
C ILE A 161 4.60 -10.11 5.90
N LEU A 162 3.59 -9.97 5.04
CA LEU A 162 3.64 -9.14 3.83
C LEU A 162 3.62 -7.63 4.14
N ALA A 163 3.23 -7.26 5.37
CA ALA A 163 3.18 -5.88 5.85
C ALA A 163 3.84 -5.79 7.25
N PRO A 164 5.16 -5.99 7.35
CA PRO A 164 5.86 -6.14 8.64
C PRO A 164 5.87 -4.87 9.50
N PHE A 165 5.49 -3.73 8.94
CA PHE A 165 5.37 -2.45 9.63
C PHE A 165 3.94 -2.12 10.07
N SER A 166 2.99 -3.03 9.82
CA SER A 166 1.61 -2.91 10.31
C SER A 166 1.52 -3.26 11.79
N LEU A 167 0.56 -2.67 12.51
CA LEU A 167 0.27 -3.08 13.88
C LEU A 167 -0.20 -4.54 13.95
N ALA A 168 -0.86 -5.05 12.89
CA ALA A 168 -1.27 -6.44 12.82
C ALA A 168 -0.06 -7.38 12.94
N PHE A 169 1.02 -7.12 12.20
CA PHE A 169 2.24 -7.92 12.30
C PHE A 169 2.99 -7.68 13.62
N VAL A 170 3.21 -6.42 13.99
CA VAL A 170 4.05 -6.06 15.15
C VAL A 170 3.44 -6.55 16.47
N LEU A 171 2.11 -6.54 16.59
CA LEU A 171 1.40 -6.98 17.79
C LEU A 171 0.92 -8.43 17.69
N GLY A 172 1.17 -9.12 16.57
CA GLY A 172 0.72 -10.50 16.36
C GLY A 172 -0.81 -10.65 16.36
N ILE A 173 -1.54 -9.67 15.81
CA ILE A 173 -3.00 -9.75 15.73
C ILE A 173 -3.38 -10.80 14.69
N GLU A 174 -4.11 -11.81 15.12
CA GLU A 174 -4.59 -12.91 14.27
C GLU A 174 -5.62 -12.43 13.24
N MET A 175 -5.66 -13.10 12.10
CA MET A 175 -6.57 -12.77 10.98
C MET A 175 -8.05 -12.95 11.32
N SER A 176 -8.36 -13.81 12.29
CA SER A 176 -9.70 -14.05 12.84
C SER A 176 -10.19 -12.92 13.77
N SER A 177 -9.30 -12.02 14.19
CA SER A 177 -9.67 -10.91 15.07
C SER A 177 -10.50 -9.86 14.34
N GLN A 178 -11.58 -9.41 14.95
CA GLN A 178 -12.37 -8.26 14.50
C GLN A 178 -11.52 -6.98 14.31
N TRP A 179 -10.40 -6.87 15.04
CA TRP A 179 -9.48 -5.72 14.95
C TRP A 179 -8.40 -5.88 13.88
N TYR A 180 -8.33 -7.02 13.18
CA TYR A 180 -7.29 -7.28 12.19
C TYR A 180 -7.27 -6.24 11.07
N GLY A 181 -8.44 -5.83 10.57
CA GLY A 181 -8.56 -4.80 9.54
C GLY A 181 -8.01 -3.44 9.99
N VAL A 182 -8.32 -3.02 11.22
CA VAL A 182 -7.80 -1.78 11.82
C VAL A 182 -6.28 -1.87 12.00
N ALA A 183 -5.80 -2.96 12.58
CA ALA A 183 -4.38 -3.17 12.84
C ALA A 183 -3.55 -3.28 11.54
N SER A 184 -4.16 -3.79 10.47
CA SER A 184 -3.52 -3.87 9.14
C SER A 184 -3.41 -2.50 8.47
N GLY A 185 -4.44 -1.65 8.59
CA GLY A 185 -4.44 -0.30 8.03
C GLY A 185 -3.49 0.68 8.74
N LEU A 186 -3.28 0.47 10.04
CA LEU A 186 -2.34 1.23 10.86
C LEU A 186 -0.92 0.68 10.69
N SER A 187 -0.11 1.38 9.89
CA SER A 187 1.30 1.02 9.68
C SER A 187 2.20 2.25 9.63
N LEU A 188 3.49 2.05 9.92
CA LEU A 188 4.51 3.10 9.72
C LEU A 188 4.56 3.55 8.26
N ILE A 189 4.31 2.63 7.32
CA ILE A 189 4.31 2.89 5.88
C ILE A 189 3.16 3.84 5.51
N THR A 190 1.97 3.61 6.06
CA THR A 190 0.81 4.48 5.87
C THR A 190 1.10 5.89 6.36
N LEU A 191 1.68 6.03 7.57
CA LEU A 191 2.05 7.33 8.12
C LEU A 191 3.11 8.04 7.28
N TRP A 192 4.08 7.30 6.75
CA TRP A 192 5.11 7.84 5.87
C TRP A 192 4.51 8.31 4.53
N SER A 193 3.64 7.52 3.92
CA SER A 193 2.95 7.91 2.68
C SER A 193 2.06 9.15 2.89
N ILE A 194 1.36 9.26 4.01
CA ILE A 194 0.59 10.48 4.37
C ILE A 194 1.54 11.69 4.47
N TYR A 195 2.69 11.54 5.13
CA TYR A 195 3.69 12.62 5.21
C TYR A 195 4.19 13.04 3.83
N LEU A 196 4.57 12.09 2.96
CA LEU A 196 5.02 12.38 1.60
C LEU A 196 3.93 13.09 0.79
N MET A 197 2.70 12.60 0.88
CA MET A 197 1.56 13.22 0.22
C MET A 197 1.32 14.65 0.71
N ALA A 198 1.39 14.91 2.02
CA ALA A 198 1.24 16.24 2.58
C ALA A 198 2.35 17.21 2.13
N VAL A 199 3.61 16.75 2.12
CA VAL A 199 4.75 17.53 1.60
C VAL A 199 4.52 17.87 0.14
N GLY A 200 4.15 16.88 -0.65
CA GLY A 200 3.93 17.04 -2.08
C GLY A 200 2.78 17.98 -2.43
N ILE A 201 1.62 17.85 -1.77
CA ILE A 201 0.48 18.77 -1.93
C ILE A 201 0.91 20.20 -1.59
N ALA A 202 1.64 20.41 -0.47
CA ALA A 202 2.13 21.72 -0.08
C ALA A 202 3.19 22.30 -1.04
N ARG A 203 3.80 21.48 -1.90
CA ARG A 203 4.74 21.94 -2.95
C ARG A 203 4.04 22.25 -4.25
N TRP A 204 2.99 21.52 -4.58
CA TRP A 204 2.28 21.61 -5.86
C TRP A 204 1.08 22.56 -5.84
N THR A 205 0.70 23.07 -4.67
CA THR A 205 -0.45 23.97 -4.50
C THR A 205 -0.07 25.15 -3.61
N SER A 206 -0.91 26.19 -3.59
CA SER A 206 -0.76 27.32 -2.66
C SER A 206 -1.26 27.03 -1.23
N PHE A 207 -1.67 25.78 -0.96
CA PHE A 207 -2.31 25.43 0.31
C PHE A 207 -1.35 25.49 1.50
N SER A 208 -1.88 25.88 2.66
CA SER A 208 -1.14 25.82 3.93
C SER A 208 -0.81 24.37 4.30
N THR A 209 0.30 24.16 5.03
CA THR A 209 0.72 22.84 5.52
C THR A 209 -0.41 22.11 6.25
N LYS A 210 -1.19 22.82 7.07
CA LYS A 210 -2.34 22.23 7.78
C LYS A 210 -3.36 21.64 6.81
N LYS A 211 -3.74 22.39 5.76
CA LYS A 211 -4.69 21.93 4.75
C LYS A 211 -4.14 20.72 3.98
N SER A 212 -2.87 20.75 3.60
CA SER A 212 -2.20 19.63 2.91
C SER A 212 -2.17 18.36 3.76
N VAL A 213 -1.88 18.47 5.07
CA VAL A 213 -1.93 17.32 6.00
C VAL A 213 -3.34 16.76 6.13
N ILE A 214 -4.36 17.61 6.25
CA ILE A 214 -5.75 17.15 6.35
C ILE A 214 -6.17 16.40 5.09
N ILE A 215 -5.89 16.94 3.90
CA ILE A 215 -6.18 16.26 2.62
C ILE A 215 -5.42 14.94 2.52
N ALA A 216 -4.13 14.93 2.89
CA ALA A 216 -3.33 13.71 2.84
C ALA A 216 -3.82 12.62 3.82
N ALA A 217 -4.21 12.98 5.03
CA ALA A 217 -4.60 12.01 6.04
C ALA A 217 -6.04 11.50 5.88
N ALA A 218 -6.92 12.30 5.25
CA ALA A 218 -8.36 12.04 5.21
C ALA A 218 -8.73 10.63 4.69
N PRO A 219 -8.16 10.11 3.58
CA PRO A 219 -8.49 8.77 3.10
C PRO A 219 -8.15 7.67 4.11
N SER A 220 -6.94 7.70 4.67
CA SER A 220 -6.51 6.70 5.66
C SER A 220 -7.32 6.76 6.95
N VAL A 221 -7.63 7.98 7.43
CA VAL A 221 -8.49 8.18 8.60
C VAL A 221 -9.90 7.66 8.33
N PHE A 222 -10.46 7.92 7.16
CA PHE A 222 -11.79 7.43 6.76
C PHE A 222 -11.84 5.90 6.79
N PHE A 223 -10.93 5.22 6.10
CA PHE A 223 -10.93 3.75 6.04
C PHE A 223 -10.66 3.11 7.40
N THR A 224 -9.70 3.64 8.17
CA THR A 224 -9.40 3.11 9.51
C THR A 224 -10.59 3.29 10.45
N SER A 225 -11.27 4.44 10.39
CA SER A 225 -12.48 4.70 11.20
C SER A 225 -13.62 3.78 10.79
N LEU A 226 -13.80 3.54 9.49
CA LEU A 226 -14.80 2.61 8.98
C LEU A 226 -14.56 1.18 9.48
N PHE A 227 -13.32 0.68 9.41
CA PHE A 227 -12.99 -0.64 9.96
C PHE A 227 -13.16 -0.70 11.47
N ALA A 228 -12.83 0.38 12.19
CA ALA A 228 -13.04 0.44 13.63
C ALA A 228 -14.53 0.38 14.00
N LEU A 229 -15.41 1.01 13.21
CA LEU A 229 -16.85 0.90 13.41
C LEU A 229 -17.35 -0.53 13.22
N PHE A 230 -16.89 -1.24 12.17
CA PHE A 230 -17.23 -2.65 11.97
C PHE A 230 -16.66 -3.57 13.07
N ALA A 231 -15.51 -3.23 13.64
CA ALA A 231 -14.92 -4.00 14.74
C ALA A 231 -15.64 -3.80 16.09
N LEU A 232 -16.55 -2.82 16.18
CA LEU A 232 -17.33 -2.52 17.40
C LEU A 232 -18.75 -3.09 17.36
N THR A 233 -19.18 -3.66 16.22
CA THR A 233 -20.51 -4.24 15.99
C THR A 233 -20.46 -5.75 15.94
#